data_AF-A0A0X3PPL4-F1
#
_entry.id   AF-A0A0X3PPL4-F1
#
_cell.length_a   1.000
_cell.length_b   1.000
_cell.length_c   1.000
_cell.angle_alpha   90.00
_cell.angle_beta   90.00
_cell.angle_gamma   90.00
#
_symmetry.space_group_name_H-M   'P 1'
#
loop_
_entity.id
_entity.type
_entity.pdbx_description
1 polymer ?
#
loop_
_entity_poly.entity_id
_entity_poly.type
_entity_poly.pdbx_seq_one_letter_code
_entity_poly.pdbx_strand_id
1 'polypeptide(L)'
;MNSSTSSFSQENDALFSTLLPVLIQCFGVILLGYFAGKFKALTESQVRGLGTYVTKFALPSIFFSVMVTIDFTGVDWYVVLAVSLAKMIMFVSTLAITLIISRGQSVGLAGLLAMFTSQSNDVALAYPVLRLLYPDLASYIYLFAPAQLVILNPFAYFALEWHSVREKAAIEAAINGVVDPQRSGNGRPPAHPSMLTCHEFLKVIRFVVSNPLFFMTIIGVVFNFIFHHQLPIYVAGFFKTLGESFGATALFYLGFSMVGRLKTISRHGVHVLVLILLGKILVLPFITREVTVLLLSHQPLNVSVPKSSFTFLYAGAPTAPPVFLFASQYDLMPEVIGAGLVIGTFLFAPMMFLFAGMATLVSVDPSFYDTMLERTAVYFSWASILCCTCTLTILVVSRKALRMPYRFLVCLIISVLIFCLSVALGSIWVPWTWDPVTGATWGQYVKFSVFFVAVTAARIWTAFIALAVLLRQVLGHQLSLRLQSVFYILGFALPSVITAALLLTAHNTSVLDINPAFHYGRTQVSPGSCFLFTLGGLTVSGAKSNGSGLCYLSFIIRDFCILL
;
A
#
# COMPACT_ATOMS: atom_id res chain seq x y z
N MET A 1 -28.30 -16.31 25.05
CA MET A 1 -28.08 -15.38 23.93
C MET A 1 -27.46 -14.03 24.33
N ASN A 2 -27.22 -13.73 25.63
CA ASN A 2 -26.66 -12.42 26.06
C ASN A 2 -25.17 -12.44 26.47
N SER A 3 -24.54 -13.62 26.59
CA SER A 3 -23.15 -13.74 27.06
C SER A 3 -22.11 -13.65 25.95
N SER A 4 -22.44 -14.05 24.71
CA SER A 4 -21.53 -14.00 23.55
C SER A 4 -21.53 -12.63 22.84
N THR A 5 -22.65 -11.91 22.89
CA THR A 5 -22.79 -10.54 22.35
C THR A 5 -22.10 -9.48 23.22
N SER A 6 -21.98 -9.72 24.53
CA SER A 6 -21.31 -8.81 25.48
C SER A 6 -19.79 -9.02 25.53
N SER A 7 -19.31 -10.24 25.31
CA SER A 7 -17.87 -10.54 25.26
C SER A 7 -17.19 -10.00 23.99
N PHE A 8 -17.90 -9.95 22.85
CA PHE A 8 -17.30 -9.57 21.57
C PHE A 8 -17.48 -8.08 21.24
N SER A 9 -18.50 -7.37 21.77
CA SER A 9 -18.51 -5.90 21.75
C SER A 9 -17.30 -5.32 22.49
N GLN A 10 -16.91 -5.99 23.59
CA GLN A 10 -15.65 -5.76 24.29
C GLN A 10 -14.42 -6.04 23.42
N GLU A 11 -14.36 -7.14 22.67
CA GLU A 11 -13.21 -7.50 21.81
C GLU A 11 -13.02 -6.51 20.64
N ASN A 12 -14.11 -5.89 20.22
CA ASN A 12 -14.18 -4.93 19.13
C ASN A 12 -13.81 -3.51 19.54
N ASP A 13 -14.36 -3.07 20.66
CA ASP A 13 -13.87 -1.88 21.31
C ASP A 13 -12.42 -2.10 21.71
N ALA A 14 -12.02 -3.30 22.10
CA ALA A 14 -10.62 -3.65 22.35
C ALA A 14 -9.76 -3.50 21.10
N LEU A 15 -10.11 -4.05 19.92
CA LEU A 15 -9.26 -3.90 18.73
C LEU A 15 -9.09 -2.45 18.31
N PHE A 16 -10.18 -1.68 18.26
CA PHE A 16 -10.12 -0.25 17.91
C PHE A 16 -9.41 0.57 19.00
N SER A 17 -9.73 0.35 20.27
CA SER A 17 -9.06 1.01 21.40
C SER A 17 -7.61 0.56 21.60
N THR A 18 -7.19 -0.55 21.00
CA THR A 18 -5.80 -1.03 21.05
C THR A 18 -5.00 -0.51 19.86
N LEU A 19 -5.56 -0.55 18.64
CA LEU A 19 -4.88 -0.07 17.43
C LEU A 19 -4.80 1.44 17.35
N LEU A 20 -5.88 2.15 17.70
CA LEU A 20 -5.95 3.59 17.53
C LEU A 20 -4.87 4.34 18.35
N PRO A 21 -4.62 4.05 19.64
CA PRO A 21 -3.56 4.72 20.39
C PRO A 21 -2.17 4.48 19.81
N VAL A 22 -1.86 3.26 19.35
CA VAL A 22 -0.54 2.96 18.77
C VAL A 22 -0.35 3.62 17.40
N LEU A 23 -1.39 3.67 16.58
CA LEU A 23 -1.35 4.45 15.34
C LEU A 23 -1.21 5.95 15.63
N ILE A 24 -1.97 6.50 16.58
CA ILE A 24 -1.82 7.90 17.01
C ILE A 24 -0.41 8.17 17.54
N GLN A 25 0.17 7.26 18.33
CA GLN A 25 1.54 7.38 18.82
C GLN A 25 2.55 7.37 17.66
N CYS A 26 2.44 6.40 16.75
CA CYS A 26 3.37 6.28 15.62
C CYS A 26 3.28 7.49 14.68
N PHE A 27 2.06 7.83 14.25
CA PHE A 27 1.81 8.97 13.36
C PHE A 27 2.03 10.32 14.04
N GLY A 28 1.78 10.43 15.34
CA GLY A 28 2.07 11.63 16.13
C GLY A 28 3.56 11.95 16.13
N VAL A 29 4.43 10.95 16.34
CA VAL A 29 5.89 11.12 16.26
C VAL A 29 6.35 11.43 14.83
N ILE A 30 5.76 10.79 13.82
CA ILE A 30 6.02 11.11 12.40
C ILE A 30 5.64 12.57 12.09
N LEU A 31 4.47 13.02 12.52
CA LEU A 31 4.01 14.40 12.32
C LEU A 31 4.92 15.40 13.04
N LEU A 32 5.36 15.08 14.26
CA LEU A 32 6.33 15.90 14.99
C LEU A 32 7.63 16.06 14.18
N GLY A 33 8.17 14.96 13.65
CA GLY A 33 9.35 14.99 12.78
C GLY A 33 9.14 15.83 11.51
N TYR A 34 7.97 15.69 10.87
CA TYR A 34 7.60 16.48 9.70
C TYR A 34 7.53 17.98 10.01
N PHE A 35 6.89 18.37 11.11
CA PHE A 35 6.83 19.77 11.52
C PHE A 35 8.19 20.31 11.91
N ALA A 36 9.03 19.54 12.60
CA ALA A 36 10.40 19.92 12.93
C ALA A 36 11.22 20.25 11.67
N GLY A 37 11.06 19.47 10.59
CA GLY A 37 11.69 19.77 9.31
C GLY A 37 11.05 20.94 8.57
N LYS A 38 9.72 21.06 8.60
CA LYS A 38 8.99 22.16 7.96
C LYS A 38 9.34 23.52 8.56
N PHE A 39 9.45 23.59 9.89
CA PHE A 39 9.85 24.80 10.62
C PHE A 39 11.37 24.98 10.71
N LYS A 40 12.16 24.09 10.08
CA LYS A 40 13.63 24.10 10.12
C LYS A 40 14.18 24.15 11.56
N ALA A 41 13.49 23.51 12.51
CA ALA A 41 13.94 23.41 13.90
C ALA A 41 15.24 22.60 14.02
N LEU A 42 15.45 21.67 13.09
CA LEU A 42 16.69 20.89 12.92
C LEU A 42 17.20 21.03 11.48
N THR A 43 18.52 21.00 11.34
CA THR A 43 19.19 21.00 10.03
C THR A 43 19.22 19.59 9.42
N GLU A 44 19.31 19.50 8.10
CA GLU A 44 19.41 18.20 7.41
C GLU A 44 20.64 17.39 7.85
N SER A 45 21.76 18.06 8.18
CA SER A 45 22.97 17.40 8.67
C SER A 45 22.78 16.76 10.04
N GLN A 46 22.13 17.46 10.98
CA GLN A 46 21.79 16.92 12.30
C GLN A 46 20.89 15.68 12.18
N VAL A 47 19.87 15.74 11.31
CA VAL A 47 18.94 14.62 11.12
C VAL A 47 19.58 13.46 10.35
N ARG A 48 20.53 13.72 9.45
CA ARG A 48 21.36 12.67 8.84
C ARG A 48 22.21 11.94 9.89
N GLY A 49 22.71 12.66 10.89
CA GLY A 49 23.35 12.07 12.06
C GLY A 49 22.39 11.13 12.82
N LEU A 50 21.17 11.58 13.08
CA LEU A 50 20.12 10.77 13.72
C LEU A 50 19.79 9.50 12.90
N GLY A 51 19.66 9.61 11.58
CA GLY A 51 19.45 8.45 10.70
C GLY A 51 20.62 7.45 10.75
N THR A 52 21.86 7.95 10.87
CA THR A 52 23.05 7.11 11.03
C THR A 52 23.05 6.37 12.37
N TYR A 53 22.64 7.05 13.45
CA TYR A 53 22.46 6.43 14.76
C TYR A 53 21.43 5.29 14.71
N VAL A 54 20.25 5.59 14.16
CA VAL A 54 19.13 4.63 14.03
C VAL A 54 19.57 3.38 13.27
N THR A 55 20.24 3.56 12.13
CA THR A 55 20.59 2.46 11.22
C THR A 55 21.81 1.65 11.65
N LYS A 56 22.82 2.28 12.27
CA LYS A 56 24.08 1.60 12.63
C LYS A 56 24.16 1.13 14.07
N PHE A 57 23.38 1.71 14.98
CA PHE A 57 23.48 1.41 16.42
C PHE A 57 22.16 0.89 16.99
N ALA A 58 21.08 1.67 16.91
CA ALA A 58 19.82 1.32 17.58
C ALA A 58 19.14 0.10 16.95
N LEU A 59 18.98 0.08 15.61
CA LEU A 59 18.34 -1.03 14.92
C LEU A 59 19.13 -2.35 15.07
N PRO A 60 20.45 -2.40 14.81
CA PRO A 60 21.21 -3.63 14.99
C PRO A 60 21.19 -4.12 16.45
N SER A 61 21.11 -3.22 17.43
CA SER A 61 20.98 -3.58 18.86
C SER A 61 19.67 -4.31 19.16
N ILE A 62 18.54 -3.88 18.58
CA ILE A 62 17.27 -4.59 18.73
C ILE A 62 17.36 -5.97 18.09
N PHE A 63 17.87 -6.04 16.85
CA PHE A 63 18.00 -7.32 16.14
C PHE A 63 18.85 -8.30 16.92
N PHE A 64 20.00 -7.87 17.44
CA PHE A 64 20.83 -8.71 18.31
C PHE A 64 20.03 -9.18 19.53
N SER A 65 19.43 -8.25 20.29
CA SER A 65 18.71 -8.60 21.51
C SER A 65 17.58 -9.60 21.24
N VAL A 66 16.80 -9.38 20.19
CA VAL A 66 15.66 -10.25 19.86
C VAL A 66 16.14 -11.61 19.35
N MET A 67 17.17 -11.65 18.49
CA MET A 67 17.72 -12.91 17.99
C MET A 67 18.31 -13.80 19.09
N VAL A 68 18.92 -13.22 20.13
CA VAL A 68 19.39 -14.00 21.28
C VAL A 68 18.24 -14.56 22.10
N THR A 69 17.08 -13.90 22.14
CA THR A 69 15.92 -14.33 22.96
C THR A 69 14.91 -15.21 22.24
N ILE A 70 14.91 -15.25 20.91
CA ILE A 70 13.97 -16.06 20.13
C ILE A 70 14.20 -17.56 20.39
N ASP A 71 13.15 -18.30 20.73
CA ASP A 71 13.21 -19.75 20.71
C ASP A 71 13.02 -20.27 19.27
N PHE A 72 14.11 -20.66 18.61
CA PHE A 72 14.08 -21.18 17.25
C PHE A 72 13.35 -22.53 17.11
N THR A 73 13.14 -23.27 18.20
CA THR A 73 12.44 -24.57 18.16
C THR A 73 10.93 -24.40 18.00
N GLY A 74 10.37 -23.33 18.56
CA GLY A 74 8.96 -22.95 18.41
C GLY A 74 8.64 -22.14 17.15
N VAL A 75 9.63 -21.84 16.31
CA VAL A 75 9.42 -21.06 15.07
C VAL A 75 8.85 -21.95 13.97
N ASP A 76 7.71 -21.54 13.42
CA ASP A 76 7.17 -22.12 12.21
C ASP A 76 7.87 -21.55 10.98
N TRP A 77 8.87 -22.30 10.50
CA TRP A 77 9.65 -21.94 9.32
C TRP A 77 8.82 -21.86 8.03
N TYR A 78 7.63 -22.48 7.96
CA TYR A 78 6.75 -22.32 6.81
C TYR A 78 6.22 -20.89 6.71
N VAL A 79 5.99 -20.21 7.84
CA VAL A 79 5.58 -18.79 7.84
C VAL A 79 6.71 -17.90 7.33
N VAL A 80 7.94 -18.14 7.79
CA VAL A 80 9.14 -17.40 7.34
C VAL A 80 9.38 -17.62 5.85
N LEU A 81 9.24 -18.87 5.39
CA LEU A 81 9.35 -19.23 3.98
C LEU A 81 8.24 -18.57 3.14
N ALA A 82 6.99 -18.59 3.61
CA ALA A 82 5.85 -18.01 2.91
C ALA A 82 6.03 -16.51 2.68
N VAL A 83 6.40 -15.77 3.72
CA VAL A 83 6.66 -14.32 3.61
C VAL A 83 7.84 -14.04 2.68
N SER A 84 8.92 -14.83 2.79
CA SER A 84 10.10 -14.67 1.94
C SER A 84 9.79 -14.96 0.47
N LEU A 85 9.00 -16.00 0.19
CA LEU A 85 8.58 -16.37 -1.15
C LEU A 85 7.61 -15.33 -1.75
N ALA A 86 6.65 -14.84 -0.98
CA ALA A 86 5.74 -13.79 -1.41
C ALA A 86 6.49 -12.49 -1.78
N LYS A 87 7.46 -12.08 -0.96
CA LYS A 87 8.34 -10.95 -1.28
C LYS A 87 9.19 -11.21 -2.52
N MET A 88 9.69 -12.43 -2.70
CA MET A 88 10.43 -12.82 -3.90
C MET A 88 9.56 -12.73 -5.16
N ILE A 89 8.32 -13.24 -5.11
CA ILE A 89 7.36 -13.15 -6.22
C ILE A 89 7.11 -11.68 -6.57
N MET A 90 6.87 -10.82 -5.58
CA MET A 90 6.66 -9.40 -5.80
C MET A 90 7.91 -8.67 -6.32
N PHE A 91 9.08 -9.04 -5.82
CA PHE A 91 10.36 -8.49 -6.27
C PHE A 91 10.60 -8.84 -7.74
N VAL A 92 10.53 -10.13 -8.09
CA VAL A 92 10.77 -10.63 -9.45
C VAL A 92 9.72 -10.10 -10.43
N SER A 93 8.45 -10.07 -10.04
CA SER A 93 7.39 -9.53 -10.90
C SER A 93 7.58 -8.04 -11.18
N THR A 94 7.88 -7.24 -10.16
CA THR A 94 8.14 -5.79 -10.31
C THR A 94 9.37 -5.55 -11.19
N LEU A 95 10.44 -6.32 -10.97
CA LEU A 95 11.66 -6.26 -11.76
C LEU A 95 11.39 -6.62 -13.23
N ALA A 96 10.70 -7.73 -13.49
CA ALA A 96 10.36 -8.19 -14.83
C ALA A 96 9.46 -7.18 -15.57
N ILE A 97 8.39 -6.69 -14.92
CA ILE A 97 7.48 -5.68 -15.48
C ILE A 97 8.25 -4.42 -15.84
N THR A 98 9.14 -3.94 -14.96
CA THR A 98 9.93 -2.74 -15.20
C THR A 98 10.92 -2.94 -16.35
N LEU A 99 11.57 -4.11 -16.44
CA LEU A 99 12.47 -4.42 -17.55
C LEU A 99 11.73 -4.54 -18.89
N ILE A 100 10.54 -5.14 -18.91
CA ILE A 100 9.71 -5.25 -20.11
C ILE A 100 9.27 -3.86 -20.58
N ILE A 101 8.79 -3.02 -19.66
CA ILE A 101 8.35 -1.64 -19.98
C ILE A 101 9.53 -0.78 -20.45
N SER A 102 10.68 -0.90 -19.81
CA SER A 102 11.89 -0.15 -20.17
C SER A 102 12.69 -0.77 -21.33
N ARG A 103 12.21 -1.85 -21.94
CA ARG A 103 12.92 -2.62 -22.99
C ARG A 103 14.35 -3.00 -22.58
N GLY A 104 14.57 -3.28 -21.30
CA GLY A 104 15.87 -3.63 -20.72
C GLY A 104 16.87 -2.48 -20.61
N GLN A 105 16.44 -1.23 -20.84
CA GLN A 105 17.36 -0.09 -20.81
C GLN A 105 17.71 0.37 -19.38
N SER A 106 16.80 0.21 -18.41
CA SER A 106 16.96 0.74 -17.05
C SER A 106 16.96 -0.34 -15.96
N VAL A 107 18.01 -1.18 -15.96
CA VAL A 107 18.20 -2.25 -14.96
C VAL A 107 18.24 -1.72 -13.53
N GLY A 108 18.93 -0.61 -13.28
CA GLY A 108 18.99 0.02 -11.95
C GLY A 108 17.62 0.50 -11.45
N LEU A 109 16.82 1.10 -12.34
CA LEU A 109 15.44 1.48 -12.03
C LEU A 109 14.60 0.25 -11.67
N ALA A 110 14.71 -0.84 -12.43
CA ALA A 110 13.99 -2.09 -12.14
C ALA A 110 14.37 -2.67 -10.78
N GLY A 111 15.66 -2.69 -10.44
CA GLY A 111 16.14 -3.09 -9.12
C GLY A 111 15.59 -2.20 -7.99
N LEU A 112 15.58 -0.88 -8.20
CA LEU A 112 15.08 0.08 -7.22
C LEU A 112 13.57 -0.04 -6.98
N LEU A 113 12.77 -0.18 -8.05
CA LEU A 113 11.31 -0.35 -7.92
C LEU A 113 10.95 -1.70 -7.29
N ALA A 114 11.69 -2.76 -7.62
CA ALA A 114 11.52 -4.07 -6.97
C ALA A 114 11.90 -4.04 -5.48
N MET A 115 12.95 -3.30 -5.12
CA MET A 115 13.30 -3.03 -3.73
C MET A 115 12.19 -2.24 -3.02
N PHE A 116 11.60 -1.25 -3.69
CA PHE A 116 10.49 -0.45 -3.15
C PHE A 116 9.26 -1.30 -2.83
N THR A 117 8.86 -2.21 -3.73
CA THR A 117 7.65 -3.04 -3.54
C THR A 117 7.86 -4.18 -2.55
N SER A 118 9.06 -4.73 -2.42
CA SER A 118 9.34 -5.84 -1.49
C SER A 118 9.73 -5.39 -0.08
N GLN A 119 10.51 -4.32 0.05
CA GLN A 119 11.02 -3.89 1.35
C GLN A 119 9.93 -3.20 2.16
N SER A 120 9.86 -3.51 3.45
CA SER A 120 8.84 -3.01 4.38
C SER A 120 9.50 -2.33 5.58
N ASN A 121 8.81 -1.35 6.16
CA ASN A 121 9.20 -0.73 7.43
C ASN A 121 8.78 -1.63 8.61
N ASP A 122 9.49 -2.75 8.72
CA ASP A 122 9.20 -3.88 9.58
C ASP A 122 9.18 -3.48 11.07
N VAL A 123 10.28 -2.90 11.55
CA VAL A 123 10.47 -2.69 13.00
C VAL A 123 9.84 -1.39 13.49
N ALA A 124 9.88 -0.31 12.70
CA ALA A 124 9.40 0.99 13.19
C ALA A 124 7.87 1.13 13.10
N LEU A 125 7.22 0.50 12.10
CA LEU A 125 5.78 0.62 11.89
C LEU A 125 5.02 -0.69 12.04
N ALA A 126 5.48 -1.80 11.44
CA ALA A 126 4.72 -3.05 11.49
C ALA A 126 4.73 -3.67 12.90
N TYR A 127 5.89 -3.68 13.57
CA TYR A 127 6.05 -4.32 14.88
C TYR A 127 5.16 -3.74 16.00
N PRO A 128 5.08 -2.41 16.23
CA PRO A 128 4.20 -1.86 17.26
C PRO A 128 2.73 -2.24 17.07
N VAL A 129 2.28 -2.31 15.83
CA VAL A 129 0.89 -2.63 15.50
C VAL A 129 0.62 -4.13 15.63
N LEU A 130 1.50 -4.96 15.08
CA LEU A 130 1.34 -6.42 15.08
C LEU A 130 1.56 -7.05 16.44
N ARG A 131 2.43 -6.48 17.29
CA ARG A 131 2.63 -6.96 18.66
C ARG A 131 1.35 -6.90 19.50
N LEU A 132 0.47 -5.96 19.21
CA LEU A 132 -0.82 -5.84 19.90
C LEU A 132 -1.83 -6.88 19.43
N LEU A 133 -1.84 -7.17 18.12
CA LEU A 133 -2.81 -8.09 17.52
C LEU A 133 -2.38 -9.56 17.64
N TYR A 134 -1.09 -9.82 17.49
CA TYR A 134 -0.49 -11.16 17.47
C TYR A 134 0.85 -11.15 18.24
N PRO A 135 0.83 -11.05 19.58
CA PRO A 135 2.04 -10.90 20.39
C PRO A 135 3.04 -12.03 20.18
N ASP A 136 2.56 -13.27 20.04
CA ASP A 136 3.41 -14.46 19.88
C ASP A 136 4.08 -14.53 18.50
N LEU A 137 3.44 -13.96 17.47
CA LEU A 137 3.95 -13.97 16.09
C LEU A 137 4.77 -12.71 15.77
N ALA A 138 4.60 -11.62 16.52
CA ALA A 138 5.25 -10.35 16.22
C ALA A 138 6.79 -10.41 16.21
N SER A 139 7.39 -11.36 16.95
CA SER A 139 8.84 -11.63 16.91
C SER A 139 9.33 -12.10 15.53
N TYR A 140 8.47 -12.72 14.70
CA TYR A 140 8.82 -13.21 13.36
C TYR A 140 9.22 -12.07 12.41
N ILE A 141 8.79 -10.84 12.68
CA ILE A 141 9.17 -9.65 11.91
C ILE A 141 10.69 -9.48 11.89
N TYR A 142 11.37 -9.85 12.99
CA TYR A 142 12.83 -9.82 13.06
C TYR A 142 13.50 -10.94 12.27
N LEU A 143 12.78 -11.99 11.86
CA LEU A 143 13.28 -13.02 10.93
C LEU A 143 13.05 -12.62 9.47
N PHE A 144 11.97 -11.91 9.17
CA PHE A 144 11.63 -11.49 7.81
C PHE A 144 12.59 -10.42 7.25
N ALA A 145 13.01 -9.47 8.08
CA ALA A 145 13.86 -8.37 7.63
C ALA A 145 15.29 -8.83 7.22
N PRO A 146 15.99 -9.70 7.97
CA PRO A 146 17.27 -10.24 7.56
C PRO A 146 17.15 -11.17 6.35
N ALA A 147 16.08 -11.98 6.27
CA ALA A 147 15.84 -12.82 5.10
C ALA A 147 15.73 -11.99 3.80
N GLN A 148 14.97 -10.88 3.83
CA GLN A 148 14.93 -9.91 2.72
C GLN A 148 16.31 -9.33 2.39
N LEU A 149 17.06 -8.93 3.42
CA LEU A 149 18.36 -8.28 3.28
C LEU A 149 19.42 -9.21 2.68
N VAL A 150 19.39 -10.49 3.03
CA VAL A 150 20.37 -11.49 2.58
C VAL A 150 19.98 -12.05 1.22
N ILE A 151 18.69 -12.29 0.98
CA ILE A 151 18.24 -12.99 -0.22
C ILE A 151 17.97 -12.00 -1.35
N LEU A 152 17.16 -10.96 -1.11
CA LEU A 152 16.61 -10.14 -2.20
C LEU A 152 17.41 -8.85 -2.46
N ASN A 153 17.89 -8.19 -1.41
CA ASN A 153 18.64 -6.95 -1.57
C ASN A 153 19.94 -7.06 -2.39
N PRO A 154 20.72 -8.17 -2.38
CA PRO A 154 21.89 -8.29 -3.25
C PRO A 154 21.56 -8.13 -4.72
N PHE A 155 20.42 -8.67 -5.17
CA PHE A 155 19.97 -8.54 -6.56
C PHE A 155 19.63 -7.09 -6.92
N ALA A 156 19.01 -6.36 -5.99
CA ALA A 156 18.72 -4.93 -6.18
C ALA A 156 20.02 -4.10 -6.24
N TYR A 157 20.96 -4.36 -5.31
CA TYR A 157 22.25 -3.67 -5.28
C TYR A 157 23.08 -3.96 -6.52
N PHE A 158 23.08 -5.20 -6.99
CA PHE A 158 23.74 -5.56 -8.25
C PHE A 158 23.12 -4.82 -9.44
N ALA A 159 21.79 -4.74 -9.52
CA ALA A 159 21.11 -3.98 -10.56
C ALA A 159 21.45 -2.47 -10.54
N LEU A 160 21.57 -1.89 -9.34
CA LEU A 160 21.96 -0.49 -9.14
C LEU A 160 23.42 -0.23 -9.52
N GLU A 161 24.35 -1.07 -9.08
CA GLU A 161 25.77 -0.94 -9.42
C GLU A 161 25.99 -1.16 -10.92
N TRP A 162 25.30 -2.13 -11.52
CA TRP A 162 25.32 -2.35 -12.96
C TRP A 162 24.89 -1.10 -13.74
N HIS A 163 23.89 -0.38 -13.23
CA HIS A 163 23.45 0.87 -13.82
C HIS A 163 24.52 1.95 -13.72
N SER A 164 25.15 2.12 -12.56
CA SER A 164 26.17 3.15 -12.34
C SER A 164 27.41 2.94 -13.22
N VAL A 165 27.83 1.69 -13.43
CA VAL A 165 28.96 1.35 -14.32
C VAL A 165 28.63 1.67 -15.77
N ARG A 166 27.42 1.32 -16.21
CA ARG A 166 26.99 1.55 -17.59
C ARG A 166 26.81 3.03 -17.89
N GLU A 167 26.33 3.81 -16.93
CA GLU A 167 26.22 5.26 -17.04
C GLU A 167 27.58 5.93 -17.16
N LYS A 168 28.54 5.56 -16.29
CA LYS A 168 29.93 6.07 -16.37
C LYS A 168 30.57 5.77 -17.72
N ALA A 169 30.43 4.53 -18.22
CA ALA A 169 30.95 4.14 -19.52
C ALA A 169 30.32 4.96 -20.68
N ALA A 170 29.03 5.28 -20.59
CA ALA A 170 28.35 6.11 -21.58
C ALA A 170 28.83 7.57 -21.56
N ILE A 171 29.07 8.12 -20.36
CA ILE A 171 29.62 9.48 -20.19
C ILE A 171 31.05 9.55 -20.74
N GLU A 172 31.90 8.58 -20.42
CA GLU A 172 33.28 8.53 -20.94
C GLU A 172 33.31 8.40 -22.47
N ALA A 173 32.41 7.59 -23.06
CA ALA A 173 32.28 7.50 -24.51
C ALA A 173 31.81 8.82 -25.13
N ALA A 174 30.90 9.56 -24.48
CA ALA A 174 30.45 10.86 -24.95
C ALA A 174 31.55 11.93 -24.86
N ILE A 175 32.32 11.97 -23.77
CA ILE A 175 33.45 12.89 -23.60
C ILE A 175 34.53 12.62 -24.65
N ASN A 176 34.91 11.36 -24.83
CA ASN A 176 35.94 10.97 -25.81
C ASN A 176 35.47 11.18 -27.26
N GLY A 177 34.17 11.06 -27.54
CA GLY A 177 33.58 11.35 -28.85
C GLY A 177 33.53 12.83 -29.22
N VAL A 178 33.58 13.75 -28.24
CA VAL A 178 33.63 15.20 -28.48
C VAL A 178 35.06 15.69 -28.77
N VAL A 179 36.08 14.94 -28.35
CA VAL A 179 37.49 15.34 -28.46
C VAL A 179 38.14 14.98 -29.81
N ASP A 180 37.58 14.04 -30.58
CA ASP A 180 38.20 13.58 -31.85
C ASP A 180 37.22 13.56 -33.05
N PRO A 181 37.12 14.63 -33.86
CA PRO A 181 36.35 14.61 -35.11
C PRO A 181 37.01 13.79 -36.25
N GLN A 182 38.25 13.33 -36.10
CA GLN A 182 39.04 12.77 -37.21
C GLN A 182 39.44 11.28 -37.10
N ARG A 183 39.05 10.54 -36.06
CA ARG A 183 39.34 9.09 -35.97
C ARG A 183 38.16 8.22 -36.41
N SER A 184 37.81 8.36 -37.69
CA SER A 184 36.97 7.37 -38.39
C SER A 184 37.89 6.30 -39.00
N GLY A 185 38.01 5.14 -38.34
CA GLY A 185 38.76 4.03 -38.93
C GLY A 185 39.33 2.98 -37.98
N ASN A 186 38.53 2.46 -37.03
CA ASN A 186 38.57 1.09 -36.48
C ASN A 186 37.83 1.07 -35.13
N GLY A 187 36.50 0.99 -35.21
CA GLY A 187 35.65 0.76 -34.03
C GLY A 187 35.81 -0.67 -33.54
N ARG A 188 36.83 -0.94 -32.72
CA ARG A 188 36.75 -2.08 -31.80
C ARG A 188 35.66 -1.75 -30.78
N PRO A 189 34.63 -2.58 -30.59
CA PRO A 189 33.68 -2.38 -29.50
C PRO A 189 34.46 -2.39 -28.17
N PRO A 190 34.03 -1.60 -27.16
CA PRO A 190 34.70 -1.56 -25.87
C PRO A 190 34.77 -2.98 -25.27
N ALA A 191 35.91 -3.26 -24.63
CA ALA A 191 36.34 -4.57 -24.15
C ALA A 191 35.31 -5.27 -23.24
N HIS A 192 35.36 -6.61 -23.29
CA HIS A 192 34.44 -7.57 -22.67
C HIS A 192 34.03 -7.27 -21.20
N PRO A 193 32.73 -7.36 -20.83
CA PRO A 193 32.24 -7.05 -19.48
C PRO A 193 32.48 -8.13 -18.41
N SER A 194 32.93 -9.33 -18.76
CA SER A 194 32.82 -10.51 -17.87
C SER A 194 33.69 -10.45 -16.61
N MET A 195 34.90 -9.86 -16.66
CA MET A 195 35.74 -9.69 -15.47
C MET A 195 35.25 -8.57 -14.54
N LEU A 196 34.65 -7.50 -15.08
CA LEU A 196 34.05 -6.44 -14.27
C LEU A 196 32.82 -6.96 -13.51
N THR A 197 32.01 -7.84 -14.11
CA THR A 197 30.81 -8.41 -13.47
C THR A 197 31.13 -9.16 -12.17
N CYS A 198 32.25 -9.90 -12.12
CA CYS A 198 32.64 -10.66 -10.93
C CYS A 198 33.12 -9.75 -9.80
N HIS A 199 33.93 -8.73 -10.12
CA HIS A 199 34.38 -7.73 -9.14
C HIS A 199 33.19 -6.96 -8.54
N GLU A 200 32.24 -6.52 -9.37
CA GLU A 200 31.05 -5.80 -8.88
C GLU A 200 30.13 -6.71 -8.07
N PHE A 201 29.96 -7.98 -8.46
CA PHE A 201 29.21 -8.95 -7.66
C PHE A 201 29.88 -9.21 -6.30
N LEU A 202 31.20 -9.32 -6.26
CA LEU A 202 31.97 -9.47 -5.02
C LEU A 202 31.86 -8.22 -4.13
N LYS A 203 31.85 -7.03 -4.73
CA LYS A 203 31.63 -5.74 -4.04
C LYS A 203 30.23 -5.67 -3.43
N VAL A 204 29.21 -6.13 -4.14
CA VAL A 204 27.82 -6.22 -3.63
C VAL A 204 27.73 -7.20 -2.46
N ILE A 205 28.31 -8.40 -2.58
CA ILE A 205 28.38 -9.36 -1.48
C ILE A 205 29.10 -8.73 -0.28
N ARG A 206 30.24 -8.09 -0.51
CA ARG A 206 30.98 -7.39 0.54
C ARG A 206 30.11 -6.31 1.19
N PHE A 207 29.32 -5.56 0.44
CA PHE A 207 28.42 -4.54 0.96
C PHE A 207 27.30 -5.13 1.83
N VAL A 208 26.69 -6.23 1.40
CA VAL A 208 25.64 -6.94 2.15
C VAL A 208 26.20 -7.54 3.43
N VAL A 209 27.33 -8.24 3.35
CA VAL A 209 28.01 -8.81 4.51
C VAL A 209 28.49 -7.71 5.45
N SER A 210 28.97 -6.58 4.92
CA SER A 210 29.39 -5.42 5.74
C SER A 210 28.23 -4.69 6.41
N ASN A 211 26.98 -5.07 6.14
CA ASN A 211 25.82 -4.43 6.75
C ASN A 211 25.78 -4.77 8.25
N PRO A 212 25.79 -3.77 9.16
CA PRO A 212 25.74 -4.01 10.60
C PRO A 212 24.56 -4.88 11.05
N LEU A 213 23.42 -4.81 10.33
CA LEU A 213 22.25 -5.64 10.61
C LEU A 213 22.55 -7.12 10.40
N PHE A 214 23.23 -7.48 9.31
CA PHE A 214 23.56 -8.87 9.00
C PHE A 214 24.46 -9.48 10.09
N PHE A 215 25.53 -8.76 10.46
CA PHE A 215 26.42 -9.22 11.52
C PHE A 215 25.70 -9.35 12.87
N MET A 216 24.91 -8.35 13.27
CA MET A 216 24.19 -8.41 14.55
C MET A 216 23.14 -9.53 14.58
N THR A 217 22.49 -9.84 13.46
CA THR A 217 21.59 -11.00 13.36
C THR A 217 22.36 -12.31 13.52
N ILE A 218 23.49 -12.51 12.82
CA ILE A 218 24.29 -13.73 12.94
C ILE A 218 24.85 -13.90 14.35
N ILE A 219 25.45 -12.85 14.90
CA ILE A 219 26.00 -12.88 16.27
C ILE A 219 24.87 -13.18 17.26
N GLY A 220 23.68 -12.60 17.06
CA GLY A 220 22.51 -12.88 17.88
C GLY A 220 22.08 -14.35 17.82
N VAL A 221 22.06 -14.97 16.64
CA VAL A 221 21.77 -16.41 16.47
C VAL A 221 22.84 -17.26 17.14
N VAL A 222 24.13 -16.93 16.98
CA VAL A 222 25.22 -17.67 17.64
C VAL A 222 25.09 -17.58 19.17
N PHE A 223 24.80 -16.39 19.69
CA PHE A 223 24.66 -16.15 21.12
C PHE A 223 23.39 -16.76 21.70
N ASN A 224 22.34 -16.95 20.88
CA ASN A 224 21.15 -17.71 21.25
C ASN A 224 21.52 -19.14 21.68
N PHE A 225 22.36 -19.82 20.88
CA PHE A 225 22.81 -21.18 21.16
C PHE A 225 23.79 -21.25 22.34
N ILE A 226 24.64 -20.23 22.51
CA ILE A 226 25.61 -20.18 23.62
C ILE A 226 24.93 -19.90 24.96
N PHE A 227 23.96 -18.99 24.99
CA PHE A 227 23.36 -18.51 26.24
C PHE A 227 21.96 -19.07 26.53
N HIS A 228 21.54 -20.12 25.82
CA HIS A 228 20.25 -20.80 26.05
C HIS A 228 19.07 -19.81 26.13
N HIS A 229 18.97 -18.92 25.14
CA HIS A 229 17.91 -17.91 25.00
C HIS A 229 17.93 -16.74 26.02
N GLN A 230 18.94 -16.62 26.88
CA GLN A 230 19.01 -15.55 27.89
C GLN A 230 20.23 -14.63 27.71
N LEU A 231 20.01 -13.33 27.60
CA LEU A 231 21.11 -12.35 27.60
C LEU A 231 21.68 -12.17 29.02
N PRO A 232 23.01 -12.16 29.19
CA PRO A 232 23.63 -11.79 30.47
C PRO A 232 23.15 -10.41 30.94
N ILE A 233 22.81 -10.27 32.22
CA ILE A 233 22.15 -9.09 32.81
C ILE A 233 22.88 -7.78 32.47
N TYR A 234 24.21 -7.78 32.52
CA TYR A 234 25.04 -6.60 32.22
C TYR A 234 24.97 -6.17 30.74
N VAL A 235 24.80 -7.13 29.82
CA VAL A 235 24.74 -6.88 28.38
C VAL A 235 23.31 -6.57 27.95
N ALA A 236 22.33 -7.22 28.57
CA ALA A 236 20.90 -7.04 28.29
C ALA A 236 20.46 -5.58 28.49
N GLY A 237 20.89 -4.94 29.59
CA GLY A 237 20.55 -3.54 29.88
C GLY A 237 21.04 -2.58 28.79
N PHE A 238 22.29 -2.74 28.33
CA PHE A 238 22.88 -1.91 27.28
C PHE A 238 22.10 -1.97 25.96
N PHE A 239 21.87 -3.19 25.46
CA PHE A 239 21.14 -3.39 24.19
C PHE A 239 19.68 -3.00 24.30
N LYS A 240 19.04 -3.20 25.47
CA LYS A 240 17.67 -2.78 25.73
C LYS A 240 17.54 -1.25 25.66
N THR A 241 18.41 -0.49 26.32
CA THR A 241 18.37 0.98 26.28
C THR A 241 18.60 1.51 24.87
N LEU A 242 19.55 0.94 24.12
CA LEU A 242 19.75 1.31 22.71
C LEU A 242 18.53 0.97 21.86
N GLY A 243 17.92 -0.19 22.08
CA GLY A 243 16.75 -0.62 21.35
C GLY A 243 15.50 0.21 21.63
N GLU A 244 15.23 0.56 22.88
CA GLU A 244 14.09 1.40 23.27
C GLU A 244 14.14 2.78 22.62
N SER A 245 15.34 3.32 22.35
CA SER A 245 15.49 4.60 21.64
C SER A 245 15.05 4.54 20.16
N PHE A 246 15.05 3.35 19.53
CA PHE A 246 14.85 3.20 18.09
C PHE A 246 13.47 3.68 17.64
N GLY A 247 12.40 3.28 18.34
CA GLY A 247 11.02 3.52 17.88
C GLY A 247 10.75 5.00 17.63
N ALA A 248 10.99 5.84 18.65
CA ALA A 248 10.77 7.28 18.55
C ALA A 248 11.73 7.95 17.55
N THR A 249 13.02 7.62 17.59
CA THR A 249 14.04 8.26 16.74
C THR A 249 13.86 7.88 15.26
N ALA A 250 13.50 6.64 14.95
CA ALA A 250 13.25 6.17 13.60
C ALA A 250 11.98 6.79 13.00
N LEU A 251 10.88 6.86 13.77
CA LEU A 251 9.63 7.48 13.34
C LEU A 251 9.78 9.00 13.15
N PHE A 252 10.52 9.66 14.05
CA PHE A 252 10.82 11.09 13.92
C PHE A 252 11.69 11.37 12.69
N TYR A 253 12.76 10.59 12.50
CA TYR A 253 13.62 10.68 11.31
C TYR A 253 12.82 10.45 10.03
N LEU A 254 11.94 9.44 10.02
CA LEU A 254 11.04 9.16 8.90
C LEU A 254 10.18 10.38 8.58
N GLY A 255 9.49 10.95 9.57
CA GLY A 255 8.68 12.17 9.39
C GLY A 255 9.45 13.38 8.87
N PHE A 256 10.63 13.64 9.42
CA PHE A 256 11.49 14.74 8.95
C PHE A 256 11.93 14.53 7.51
N SER A 257 12.28 13.30 7.14
CA SER A 257 12.75 12.97 5.78
C SER A 257 11.70 13.20 4.69
N MET A 258 10.41 13.31 5.05
CA MET A 258 9.28 13.57 4.15
C MET A 258 9.18 15.04 3.70
N VAL A 259 9.80 15.98 4.42
CA VAL A 259 9.64 17.41 4.17
C VAL A 259 10.22 17.78 2.80
N GLY A 260 9.41 18.48 1.98
CA GLY A 260 9.84 18.95 0.67
C GLY A 260 10.00 17.86 -0.40
N ARG A 261 9.63 16.60 -0.10
CA ARG A 261 9.71 15.46 -1.02
C ARG A 261 8.54 15.35 -2.01
N LEU A 262 7.46 16.10 -1.80
CA LEU A 262 6.30 16.15 -2.69
C LEU A 262 6.41 17.26 -3.76
N LYS A 263 7.62 17.70 -4.10
CA LYS A 263 7.83 18.67 -5.19
C LYS A 263 7.49 18.02 -6.55
N THR A 264 7.32 18.86 -7.56
CA THR A 264 6.70 18.56 -8.86
C THR A 264 7.16 17.24 -9.49
N ILE A 265 6.39 16.17 -9.26
CA ILE A 265 6.60 14.87 -9.88
C ILE A 265 6.25 14.97 -11.37
N SER A 266 7.11 14.46 -12.24
CA SER A 266 6.83 14.35 -13.68
C SER A 266 5.58 13.50 -13.94
N ARG A 267 4.89 13.72 -15.07
CA ARG A 267 3.70 12.91 -15.43
C ARG A 267 4.01 11.42 -15.48
N HIS A 268 5.15 11.05 -16.05
CA HIS A 268 5.63 9.66 -16.08
C HIS A 268 5.89 9.13 -14.66
N GLY A 269 6.50 9.95 -13.79
CA GLY A 269 6.75 9.59 -12.39
C GLY A 269 5.47 9.30 -11.60
N VAL A 270 4.37 10.03 -11.87
CA VAL A 270 3.06 9.75 -11.24
C VAL A 270 2.53 8.37 -11.62
N HIS A 271 2.68 7.94 -12.87
CA HIS A 271 2.24 6.60 -13.27
C HIS A 271 3.04 5.49 -12.57
N VAL A 272 4.37 5.65 -12.51
CA VAL A 272 5.25 4.71 -11.79
C VAL A 272 4.87 4.66 -10.31
N LEU A 273 4.66 5.82 -9.68
CA LEU A 273 4.25 5.97 -8.30
C LEU A 273 2.95 5.20 -7.98
N VAL A 274 1.92 5.38 -8.81
CA VAL A 274 0.64 4.68 -8.61
C VAL A 274 0.83 3.17 -8.74
N LEU A 275 1.59 2.70 -9.75
CA LEU A 275 1.82 1.28 -9.97
C LEU A 275 2.55 0.62 -8.79
N ILE A 276 3.63 1.23 -8.29
CA ILE A 276 4.39 0.67 -7.16
C ILE A 276 3.61 0.71 -5.85
N LEU A 277 2.77 1.73 -5.63
CA LEU A 277 1.89 1.81 -4.46
C LEU A 277 0.80 0.74 -4.51
N LEU A 278 0.16 0.52 -5.67
CA LEU A 278 -0.82 -0.56 -5.85
C LEU A 278 -0.17 -1.93 -5.60
N GLY A 279 1.01 -2.16 -6.18
CA GLY A 279 1.77 -3.38 -5.96
C GLY A 279 2.09 -3.61 -4.47
N LYS A 280 2.55 -2.56 -3.78
CA LYS A 280 2.96 -2.65 -2.38
C LYS A 280 1.79 -2.80 -1.41
N ILE A 281 0.79 -1.93 -1.53
CA ILE A 281 -0.28 -1.78 -0.54
C ILE A 281 -1.37 -2.83 -0.74
N LEU A 282 -1.56 -3.33 -1.97
CA LEU A 282 -2.65 -4.26 -2.28
C LEU A 282 -2.12 -5.62 -2.68
N VAL A 283 -1.32 -5.68 -3.76
CA VAL A 283 -0.92 -6.96 -4.35
C VAL A 283 -0.08 -7.78 -3.38
N LEU A 284 0.90 -7.17 -2.71
CA LEU A 284 1.78 -7.88 -1.77
C LEU A 284 1.02 -8.51 -0.59
N PRO A 285 0.10 -7.83 0.13
CA PRO A 285 -0.75 -8.46 1.13
C PRO A 285 -1.48 -9.71 0.66
N PHE A 286 -2.19 -9.61 -0.48
CA PHE A 286 -2.95 -10.75 -1.00
C PHE A 286 -2.04 -11.90 -1.41
N ILE A 287 -0.95 -11.64 -2.12
CA ILE A 287 0.03 -12.68 -2.48
C ILE A 287 0.58 -13.34 -1.22
N THR A 288 0.93 -12.55 -0.20
CA THR A 288 1.48 -13.09 1.05
C THR A 288 0.48 -13.99 1.75
N ARG A 289 -0.80 -13.59 1.82
CA ARG A 289 -1.86 -14.41 2.40
C ARG A 289 -2.03 -15.74 1.65
N GLU A 290 -2.17 -15.69 0.32
CA GLU A 290 -2.40 -16.90 -0.48
C GLU A 290 -1.20 -17.85 -0.41
N VAL A 291 0.02 -17.33 -0.48
CA VAL A 291 1.24 -18.15 -0.33
C VAL A 291 1.28 -18.79 1.07
N THR A 292 0.95 -18.06 2.14
CA THR A 292 0.88 -18.62 3.49
C THR A 292 -0.18 -19.71 3.61
N VAL A 293 -1.38 -19.51 3.05
CA VAL A 293 -2.46 -20.52 3.07
C VAL A 293 -2.03 -21.79 2.32
N LEU A 294 -1.38 -21.65 1.16
CA LEU A 294 -0.89 -22.79 0.39
C LEU A 294 0.19 -23.57 1.15
N LEU A 295 1.17 -22.88 1.76
CA LEU A 295 2.26 -23.53 2.50
C LEU A 295 1.79 -24.16 3.82
N LEU A 296 0.82 -23.56 4.51
CA LEU A 296 0.26 -24.07 5.77
C LEU A 296 -0.97 -24.97 5.57
N SER A 297 -1.25 -25.41 4.34
CA SER A 297 -2.38 -26.31 4.03
C SER A 297 -2.33 -27.65 4.77
N HIS A 298 -1.14 -28.08 5.17
CA HIS A 298 -0.92 -29.29 5.96
C HIS A 298 -1.28 -29.14 7.46
N GLN A 299 -1.44 -27.90 7.95
CA GLN A 299 -1.76 -27.60 9.35
C GLN A 299 -3.27 -27.43 9.55
N PRO A 300 -3.79 -27.71 10.77
CA PRO A 300 -5.19 -27.45 11.09
C PRO A 300 -5.53 -25.96 10.92
N LEU A 301 -6.77 -25.69 10.48
CA LEU A 301 -7.27 -24.34 10.20
C LEU A 301 -7.11 -23.39 11.39
N ASN A 302 -7.30 -23.88 12.62
CA ASN A 302 -7.16 -23.07 13.85
C ASN A 302 -5.77 -22.46 14.03
N VAL A 303 -4.74 -23.07 13.45
CA VAL A 303 -3.35 -22.60 13.54
C VAL A 303 -2.96 -21.84 12.26
N SER A 304 -3.41 -22.34 11.10
CA SER A 304 -3.09 -21.76 9.80
C SER A 304 -3.73 -20.39 9.58
N VAL A 305 -5.00 -20.21 10.00
CA VAL A 305 -5.75 -18.97 9.79
C VAL A 305 -5.12 -17.77 10.51
N PRO A 306 -4.83 -17.81 11.83
CA PRO A 306 -4.18 -16.69 12.53
C PRO A 306 -2.81 -16.33 11.94
N LYS A 307 -2.01 -17.33 11.55
CA LYS A 307 -0.71 -17.11 10.88
C LYS A 307 -0.88 -16.43 9.53
N SER A 308 -1.85 -16.88 8.73
CA SER A 308 -2.16 -16.25 7.43
C SER A 308 -2.61 -14.79 7.59
N SER A 309 -3.48 -14.52 8.56
CA SER A 309 -3.93 -13.16 8.93
C SER A 309 -2.79 -12.28 9.40
N PHE A 310 -1.90 -12.80 10.25
CA PHE A 310 -0.69 -12.09 10.67
C PHE A 310 0.20 -11.71 9.47
N THR A 311 0.48 -12.66 8.57
CA THR A 311 1.32 -12.40 7.39
C THR A 311 0.66 -11.43 6.40
N PHE A 312 -0.67 -11.46 6.28
CA PHE A 312 -1.46 -10.53 5.48
C PHE A 312 -1.31 -9.10 6.00
N LEU A 313 -1.47 -8.90 7.31
CA LEU A 313 -1.32 -7.59 7.95
C LEU A 313 0.11 -7.07 7.88
N TYR A 314 1.08 -7.95 8.12
CA TYR A 314 2.50 -7.65 7.99
C TYR A 314 2.87 -7.12 6.60
N ALA A 315 2.35 -7.77 5.56
CA ALA A 315 2.61 -7.38 4.18
C ALA A 315 2.00 -6.01 3.82
N GLY A 316 1.04 -5.49 4.60
CA GLY A 316 0.47 -4.15 4.45
C GLY A 316 1.39 -3.01 4.91
N ALA A 317 2.52 -3.31 5.58
CA ALA A 317 3.46 -2.30 6.04
C ALA A 317 4.07 -1.50 4.87
N PRO A 318 4.26 -0.17 5.03
CA PRO A 318 4.76 0.69 3.96
C PRO A 318 6.26 0.45 3.73
N THR A 319 6.78 0.95 2.61
CA THR A 319 8.19 0.79 2.25
C THR A 319 9.14 1.43 3.28
N ALA A 320 10.32 0.83 3.47
CA ALA A 320 11.30 1.34 4.42
C ALA A 320 12.06 2.59 3.88
N PRO A 321 12.44 3.55 4.75
CA PRO A 321 13.17 4.75 4.34
C PRO A 321 14.51 4.54 3.62
N PRO A 322 15.31 3.49 3.91
CA PRO A 322 16.58 3.25 3.21
C PRO A 322 16.47 3.14 1.69
N VAL A 323 15.32 2.73 1.14
CA VAL A 323 15.12 2.67 -0.32
C VAL A 323 15.28 4.04 -0.97
N PHE A 324 14.82 5.10 -0.30
CA PHE A 324 15.00 6.48 -0.76
C PHE A 324 16.48 6.90 -0.76
N LEU A 325 17.28 6.42 0.20
CA LEU A 325 18.71 6.73 0.23
C LEU A 325 19.42 6.18 -1.02
N PHE A 326 19.08 4.96 -1.43
CA PHE A 326 19.61 4.38 -2.67
C PHE A 326 19.09 5.14 -3.90
N ALA A 327 17.81 5.50 -3.95
CA ALA A 327 17.26 6.32 -5.02
C ALA A 327 18.01 7.65 -5.20
N SER A 328 18.37 8.30 -4.07
CA SER A 328 19.11 9.56 -4.08
C SER A 328 20.61 9.39 -4.38
N GLN A 329 21.23 8.27 -3.99
CA GLN A 329 22.65 8.01 -4.25
C GLN A 329 22.92 7.68 -5.72
N TYR A 330 22.01 6.95 -6.36
CA TYR A 330 22.11 6.55 -7.77
C TYR A 330 21.34 7.49 -8.71
N ASP A 331 20.78 8.58 -8.20
CA ASP A 331 19.94 9.55 -8.94
C ASP A 331 18.80 8.93 -9.77
N LEU A 332 18.18 7.88 -9.23
CA LEU A 332 17.14 7.11 -9.89
C LEU A 332 15.75 7.49 -9.36
N MET A 333 15.11 8.44 -10.02
CA MET A 333 13.77 8.94 -9.68
C MET A 333 13.54 9.20 -8.17
N PRO A 334 14.44 9.94 -7.48
CA PRO A 334 14.32 10.16 -6.04
C PRO A 334 13.02 10.87 -5.66
N GLU A 335 12.48 11.71 -6.53
CA GLU A 335 11.18 12.38 -6.32
C GLU A 335 10.01 11.39 -6.25
N VAL A 336 10.00 10.38 -7.13
CA VAL A 336 8.95 9.35 -7.20
C VAL A 336 9.03 8.43 -5.99
N ILE A 337 10.22 7.94 -5.67
CA ILE A 337 10.46 7.07 -4.51
C ILE A 337 10.17 7.80 -3.21
N GLY A 338 10.61 9.06 -3.10
CA GLY A 338 10.31 9.92 -1.96
C GLY A 338 8.82 10.14 -1.78
N ALA A 339 8.09 10.50 -2.84
CA ALA A 339 6.64 10.65 -2.80
C ALA A 339 5.94 9.33 -2.43
N GLY A 340 6.40 8.19 -2.98
CA GLY A 340 5.88 6.86 -2.65
C GLY A 340 6.06 6.50 -1.18
N LEU A 341 7.22 6.81 -0.60
CA LEU A 341 7.47 6.60 0.83
C LEU A 341 6.47 7.40 1.69
N VAL A 342 6.27 8.67 1.35
CA VAL A 342 5.35 9.57 2.07
C VAL A 342 3.91 9.07 1.96
N ILE A 343 3.42 8.91 0.73
CA ILE A 343 2.03 8.52 0.45
C ILE A 343 1.76 7.13 1.01
N GLY A 344 2.66 6.16 0.81
CA GLY A 344 2.50 4.82 1.35
C GLY A 344 2.43 4.79 2.88
N THR A 345 3.23 5.62 3.55
CA THR A 345 3.17 5.75 5.01
C THR A 345 1.84 6.36 5.46
N PHE A 346 1.33 7.40 4.78
CA PHE A 346 0.02 7.97 5.12
C PHE A 346 -1.14 6.99 4.85
N LEU A 347 -1.05 6.19 3.79
CA LEU A 347 -2.04 5.16 3.46
C LEU A 347 -1.99 3.96 4.40
N PHE A 348 -0.88 3.74 5.12
CA PHE A 348 -0.74 2.59 6.02
C PHE A 348 -1.80 2.56 7.12
N ALA A 349 -2.06 3.67 7.82
CA ALA A 349 -3.07 3.72 8.90
C ALA A 349 -4.47 3.25 8.44
N PRO A 350 -5.09 3.87 7.43
CA PRO A 350 -6.43 3.46 6.99
C PRO A 350 -6.42 2.04 6.41
N MET A 351 -5.40 1.65 5.65
CA MET A 351 -5.32 0.29 5.10
C MET A 351 -5.13 -0.77 6.18
N MET A 352 -4.37 -0.46 7.24
CA MET A 352 -4.18 -1.36 8.36
C MET A 352 -5.48 -1.58 9.14
N PHE A 353 -6.33 -0.56 9.30
CA PHE A 353 -7.67 -0.75 9.87
C PHE A 353 -8.55 -1.64 8.99
N LEU A 354 -8.54 -1.43 7.67
CA LEU A 354 -9.29 -2.27 6.73
C LEU A 354 -8.81 -3.72 6.77
N PHE A 355 -7.50 -3.93 6.68
CA PHE A 355 -6.91 -5.26 6.70
C PHE A 355 -7.10 -5.96 8.04
N ALA A 356 -6.99 -5.24 9.17
CA ALA A 356 -7.25 -5.81 10.49
C ALA A 356 -8.71 -6.25 10.63
N GLY A 357 -9.65 -5.42 10.15
CA GLY A 357 -11.06 -5.82 10.06
C GLY A 357 -11.25 -7.06 9.18
N MET A 358 -10.67 -7.09 7.98
CA MET A 358 -10.75 -8.26 7.09
C MET A 358 -10.15 -9.52 7.74
N ALA A 359 -9.08 -9.38 8.51
CA ALA A 359 -8.39 -10.49 9.17
C ALA A 359 -9.20 -11.09 10.32
N THR A 360 -9.95 -10.29 11.08
CA THR A 360 -10.83 -10.78 12.15
C THR A 360 -12.14 -11.37 11.61
N LEU A 361 -12.59 -10.92 10.43
CA LEU A 361 -13.80 -11.44 9.79
C LEU A 361 -13.71 -12.91 9.32
N VAL A 362 -12.50 -13.48 9.21
CA VAL A 362 -12.32 -14.90 8.81
C VAL A 362 -12.74 -15.88 9.92
N SER A 363 -12.91 -15.41 11.16
CA SER A 363 -13.15 -16.28 12.33
C SER A 363 -14.50 -16.12 13.02
N VAL A 364 -15.49 -15.41 12.43
CA VAL A 364 -16.75 -15.09 13.15
C VAL A 364 -18.03 -15.39 12.36
N ASP A 365 -19.10 -15.70 13.10
CA ASP A 365 -20.45 -15.99 12.61
C ASP A 365 -21.05 -14.87 11.71
N PRO A 366 -21.89 -15.22 10.71
CA PRO A 366 -22.41 -14.28 9.70
C PRO A 366 -23.19 -13.06 10.22
N SER A 367 -23.88 -13.16 11.36
CA SER A 367 -24.66 -12.04 11.91
C SER A 367 -23.78 -10.96 12.57
N PHE A 368 -22.60 -11.35 13.03
CA PHE A 368 -21.60 -10.47 13.61
C PHE A 368 -20.78 -9.75 12.52
N TYR A 369 -20.59 -10.45 11.39
CA TYR A 369 -20.61 -9.96 10.01
C TYR A 369 -20.88 -8.46 9.81
N ASP A 370 -22.17 -8.21 9.86
CA ASP A 370 -22.78 -6.99 9.38
C ASP A 370 -22.51 -5.82 10.32
N THR A 371 -22.48 -6.07 11.64
CA THR A 371 -22.20 -5.06 12.67
C THR A 371 -20.78 -4.49 12.59
N MET A 372 -19.80 -5.34 12.23
CA MET A 372 -18.40 -4.96 12.05
C MET A 372 -18.21 -4.02 10.87
N LEU A 373 -18.80 -4.40 9.74
CA LEU A 373 -18.75 -3.64 8.50
C LEU A 373 -19.45 -2.31 8.65
N GLU A 374 -20.61 -2.29 9.32
CA GLU A 374 -21.35 -1.06 9.57
C GLU A 374 -20.52 -0.06 10.39
N ARG A 375 -19.96 -0.50 11.53
CA ARG A 375 -19.18 0.39 12.40
C ARG A 375 -17.91 0.91 11.73
N THR A 376 -17.20 0.04 11.01
CA THR A 376 -16.02 0.42 10.22
C THR A 376 -16.39 1.42 9.13
N ALA A 377 -17.49 1.17 8.41
CA ALA A 377 -18.00 2.07 7.38
C ALA A 377 -18.38 3.45 7.95
N VAL A 378 -18.93 3.52 9.16
CA VAL A 378 -19.26 4.80 9.83
C VAL A 378 -18.00 5.62 10.13
N TYR A 379 -16.94 5.02 10.69
CA TYR A 379 -15.69 5.73 10.94
C TYR A 379 -15.04 6.24 9.64
N PHE A 380 -14.98 5.41 8.60
CA PHE A 380 -14.49 5.83 7.30
C PHE A 380 -15.36 6.90 6.66
N SER A 381 -16.66 6.87 6.89
CA SER A 381 -17.59 7.90 6.42
C SER A 381 -17.29 9.25 7.06
N TRP A 382 -17.06 9.32 8.37
CA TRP A 382 -16.67 10.56 9.04
C TRP A 382 -15.34 11.12 8.54
N ALA A 383 -14.31 10.27 8.41
CA ALA A 383 -13.02 10.67 7.86
C ALA A 383 -13.15 11.15 6.39
N SER A 384 -13.97 10.47 5.59
CA SER A 384 -14.22 10.83 4.20
C SER A 384 -14.99 12.13 4.07
N ILE A 385 -15.96 12.42 4.95
CA ILE A 385 -16.68 13.71 5.00
C ILE A 385 -15.70 14.85 5.26
N LEU A 386 -14.79 14.70 6.24
CA LEU A 386 -13.77 15.71 6.53
C LEU A 386 -12.85 15.95 5.31
N CYS A 387 -12.37 14.89 4.67
CA CYS A 387 -11.49 15.02 3.50
C CYS A 387 -12.22 15.61 2.28
N CYS A 388 -13.44 15.16 2.00
CA CYS A 388 -14.26 15.64 0.89
C CYS A 388 -14.66 17.11 1.07
N THR A 389 -15.00 17.53 2.29
CA THR A 389 -15.28 18.95 2.58
C THR A 389 -14.04 19.81 2.41
N CYS A 390 -12.88 19.40 2.96
CA CYS A 390 -11.62 20.12 2.76
C CYS A 390 -11.24 20.26 1.28
N THR A 391 -11.32 19.17 0.50
CA THR A 391 -10.99 19.19 -0.94
C THR A 391 -11.98 20.03 -1.74
N LEU A 392 -13.27 19.97 -1.43
CA LEU A 392 -14.29 20.81 -2.04
C LEU A 392 -14.01 22.29 -1.76
N THR A 393 -13.70 22.66 -0.50
CA THR A 393 -13.33 24.03 -0.14
C THR A 393 -12.13 24.51 -0.96
N ILE A 394 -11.09 23.69 -1.11
CA ILE A 394 -9.90 24.04 -1.91
C ILE A 394 -10.28 24.27 -3.39
N LEU A 395 -11.13 23.43 -3.97
CA LEU A 395 -11.58 23.56 -5.36
C LEU A 395 -12.44 24.81 -5.59
N VAL A 396 -13.29 25.16 -4.62
CA VAL A 396 -14.13 26.37 -4.64
C VAL A 396 -13.25 27.62 -4.48
N VAL A 397 -12.39 27.67 -3.46
CA VAL A 397 -11.49 28.80 -3.18
C VAL A 397 -10.52 29.05 -4.34
N SER A 398 -9.97 27.99 -4.93
CA SER A 398 -9.08 28.11 -6.09
C SER A 398 -9.81 28.48 -7.40
N ARG A 399 -11.15 28.61 -7.38
CA ARG A 399 -12.04 28.83 -8.54
C ARG A 399 -11.84 27.80 -9.66
N LYS A 400 -11.23 26.65 -9.35
CA LYS A 400 -10.99 25.56 -10.30
C LYS A 400 -12.20 24.66 -10.48
N ALA A 401 -13.16 24.69 -9.56
CA ALA A 401 -14.40 23.91 -9.60
C ALA A 401 -15.17 24.02 -10.93
N LEU A 402 -15.10 25.18 -11.60
CA LEU A 402 -15.80 25.45 -12.87
C LEU A 402 -15.00 25.09 -14.12
N ARG A 403 -13.77 24.57 -14.01
CA ARG A 403 -12.94 24.19 -15.18
C ARG A 403 -13.02 22.68 -15.44
N MET A 404 -12.96 22.26 -16.69
CA MET A 404 -12.84 20.83 -17.02
C MET A 404 -11.41 20.33 -16.75
N PRO A 405 -11.21 19.12 -16.19
CA PRO A 405 -12.19 18.08 -15.83
C PRO A 405 -12.75 18.20 -14.39
N TYR A 406 -12.37 19.23 -13.64
CA TYR A 406 -12.74 19.40 -12.23
C TYR A 406 -14.24 19.47 -11.98
N ARG A 407 -15.06 19.85 -12.97
CA ARG A 407 -16.52 19.81 -12.83
C ARG A 407 -17.05 18.40 -12.56
N PHE A 408 -16.52 17.38 -13.26
CA PHE A 408 -16.89 15.98 -13.00
C PHE A 408 -16.33 15.51 -11.65
N LEU A 409 -15.16 16.00 -11.25
CA LEU A 409 -14.61 15.75 -9.91
C LEU A 409 -15.51 16.31 -8.80
N VAL A 410 -16.10 17.49 -8.99
CA VAL A 410 -17.06 18.05 -8.02
C VAL A 410 -18.30 17.17 -7.91
N CYS A 411 -18.85 16.67 -9.02
CA CYS A 411 -19.97 15.73 -8.99
C CYS A 411 -19.61 14.44 -8.25
N LEU A 412 -18.42 13.89 -8.49
CA LEU A 412 -17.89 12.75 -7.73
C LEU A 412 -17.83 13.05 -6.22
N ILE A 413 -17.23 14.18 -5.83
CA ILE A 413 -17.09 14.57 -4.41
C ILE A 413 -18.47 14.72 -3.77
N ILE A 414 -19.45 15.31 -4.46
CA ILE A 414 -20.82 15.44 -3.95
C ILE A 414 -21.47 14.06 -3.78
N SER A 415 -21.34 13.16 -4.74
CA SER A 415 -21.86 11.79 -4.62
C SER A 415 -21.23 11.04 -3.44
N VAL A 416 -19.91 11.16 -3.24
CA VAL A 416 -19.21 10.56 -2.09
C VAL A 416 -19.66 11.20 -0.77
N LEU A 417 -19.85 12.52 -0.72
CA LEU A 417 -20.40 13.19 0.47
C LEU A 417 -21.81 12.70 0.81
N ILE A 418 -22.70 12.58 -0.18
CA ILE A 418 -24.06 12.06 0.03
C ILE A 418 -24.01 10.62 0.52
N PHE A 419 -23.14 9.78 -0.06
CA PHE A 419 -22.92 8.41 0.37
C PHE A 419 -22.46 8.36 1.84
N CYS A 420 -21.38 9.05 2.20
CA CYS A 420 -20.85 9.02 3.56
C CYS A 420 -21.83 9.64 4.57
N LEU A 421 -22.57 10.68 4.20
CA LEU A 421 -23.64 11.25 5.03
C LEU A 421 -24.78 10.25 5.23
N SER A 422 -25.16 9.49 4.20
CA SER A 422 -26.22 8.46 4.33
C SER A 422 -25.84 7.35 5.31
N VAL A 423 -24.56 6.93 5.32
CA VAL A 423 -24.03 5.93 6.25
C VAL A 423 -23.93 6.50 7.67
N ALA A 424 -23.36 7.70 7.83
CA ALA A 424 -23.19 8.35 9.13
C ALA A 424 -24.52 8.69 9.80
N LEU A 425 -25.49 9.23 9.06
CA LEU A 425 -26.83 9.52 9.56
C LEU A 425 -27.64 8.24 9.78
N GLY A 426 -27.42 7.22 8.96
CA GLY A 426 -28.02 5.88 9.12
C GLY A 426 -27.72 5.28 10.49
N SER A 427 -26.47 5.42 10.97
CA SER A 427 -26.03 4.91 12.27
C SER A 427 -26.65 5.63 13.48
N ILE A 428 -26.99 6.91 13.37
CA ILE A 428 -27.50 7.71 14.51
C ILE A 428 -29.02 7.55 14.70
N TRP A 429 -29.79 7.38 13.61
CA TRP A 429 -31.25 7.55 13.65
C TRP A 429 -32.07 6.25 13.72
N VAL A 430 -31.70 5.19 12.98
CA VAL A 430 -32.35 3.85 13.10
C VAL A 430 -31.34 2.79 12.64
N PRO A 431 -31.00 1.77 13.45
CA PRO A 431 -30.12 0.67 13.06
C PRO A 431 -30.57 0.02 11.75
N TRP A 432 -29.64 -0.53 10.96
CA TRP A 432 -29.94 -1.26 9.72
C TRP A 432 -30.59 -2.64 9.96
N THR A 433 -31.26 -2.83 11.10
CA THR A 433 -31.89 -4.09 11.47
C THR A 433 -33.28 -4.20 10.85
N TRP A 434 -33.51 -5.27 10.13
CA TRP A 434 -34.83 -5.67 9.65
C TRP A 434 -35.49 -6.54 10.72
N ASP A 435 -36.68 -6.16 11.17
CA ASP A 435 -37.49 -7.06 11.98
C ASP A 435 -38.24 -7.99 11.00
N PRO A 436 -37.97 -9.30 10.99
CA PRO A 436 -38.63 -10.22 10.06
C PRO A 436 -40.15 -10.32 10.28
N VAL A 437 -40.65 -9.77 11.39
CA VAL A 437 -42.06 -9.81 11.80
C VAL A 437 -42.86 -8.59 11.31
N THR A 438 -42.23 -7.41 11.15
CA THR A 438 -42.96 -6.15 10.83
C THR A 438 -42.85 -5.72 9.37
N GLY A 439 -42.01 -6.40 8.58
CA GLY A 439 -41.80 -6.07 7.17
C GLY A 439 -41.01 -4.78 6.97
N ALA A 440 -40.62 -4.52 5.73
CA ALA A 440 -39.82 -3.36 5.37
C ALA A 440 -40.61 -2.05 5.48
N THR A 441 -40.16 -1.11 6.32
CA THR A 441 -40.76 0.22 6.41
C THR A 441 -40.35 1.09 5.21
N TRP A 442 -41.22 2.02 4.76
CA TRP A 442 -40.91 2.99 3.70
C TRP A 442 -39.63 3.78 3.96
N GLY A 443 -39.31 4.05 5.23
CA GLY A 443 -38.06 4.72 5.63
C GLY A 443 -36.80 3.93 5.28
N GLN A 444 -36.83 2.59 5.37
CA GLN A 444 -35.68 1.76 5.02
C GLN A 444 -35.45 1.70 3.49
N TYR A 445 -36.50 1.69 2.68
CA TYR A 445 -36.39 1.79 1.22
C TYR A 445 -35.78 3.13 0.78
N VAL A 446 -36.17 4.24 1.40
CA VAL A 446 -35.58 5.56 1.11
C VAL A 446 -34.10 5.60 1.49
N LYS A 447 -33.71 5.08 2.66
CA LYS A 447 -32.31 4.99 3.08
C LYS A 447 -31.46 4.17 2.12
N PHE A 448 -31.93 2.98 1.75
CA PHE A 448 -31.25 2.11 0.79
C PHE A 448 -31.13 2.79 -0.58
N SER A 449 -32.19 3.47 -1.05
CA SER A 449 -32.20 4.17 -2.33
C SER A 449 -31.15 5.29 -2.36
N VAL A 450 -31.11 6.14 -1.32
CA VAL A 450 -30.13 7.24 -1.23
C VAL A 450 -28.70 6.69 -1.18
N PHE A 451 -28.47 5.66 -0.36
CA PHE A 451 -27.18 4.99 -0.25
C PHE A 451 -26.73 4.42 -1.60
N PHE A 452 -27.58 3.62 -2.26
CA PHE A 452 -27.22 2.90 -3.47
C PHE A 452 -27.09 3.83 -4.69
N VAL A 453 -27.96 4.85 -4.82
CA VAL A 453 -27.81 5.90 -5.84
C VAL A 453 -26.49 6.65 -5.65
N ALA A 454 -26.12 6.99 -4.41
CA ALA A 454 -24.90 7.74 -4.15
C ALA A 454 -23.63 6.93 -4.47
N VAL A 455 -23.58 5.64 -4.09
CA VAL A 455 -22.47 4.73 -4.42
C VAL A 455 -22.35 4.53 -5.94
N THR A 456 -23.45 4.21 -6.60
CA THR A 456 -23.45 3.97 -8.05
C THR A 456 -23.12 5.24 -8.82
N ALA A 457 -23.60 6.40 -8.39
CA ALA A 457 -23.20 7.70 -8.93
C ALA A 457 -21.70 7.95 -8.76
N ALA A 458 -21.13 7.69 -7.58
CA ALA A 458 -19.69 7.85 -7.37
C ALA A 458 -18.88 6.97 -8.34
N ARG A 459 -19.28 5.71 -8.54
CA ARG A 459 -18.63 4.79 -9.52
C ARG A 459 -18.79 5.25 -10.98
N ILE A 460 -19.94 5.81 -11.34
CA ILE A 460 -20.16 6.32 -12.70
C ILE A 460 -19.36 7.60 -12.96
N TRP A 461 -19.31 8.51 -11.98
CA TRP A 461 -18.51 9.73 -12.09
C TRP A 461 -17.00 9.46 -12.15
N THR A 462 -16.48 8.46 -11.43
CA THR A 462 -15.06 8.06 -11.58
C THR A 462 -14.77 7.54 -12.99
N ALA A 463 -15.65 6.69 -13.53
CA ALA A 463 -15.54 6.20 -14.91
C ALA A 463 -15.61 7.34 -15.93
N PHE A 464 -16.48 8.32 -15.73
CA PHE A 464 -16.59 9.49 -16.61
C PHE A 464 -15.38 10.42 -16.53
N ILE A 465 -14.77 10.60 -15.37
CA ILE A 465 -13.50 11.34 -15.25
C ILE A 465 -12.41 10.63 -16.04
N ALA A 466 -12.29 9.31 -15.91
CA ALA A 466 -11.31 8.52 -16.65
C ALA A 466 -11.55 8.63 -18.17
N LEU A 467 -12.80 8.48 -18.61
CA LEU A 467 -13.17 8.60 -20.03
C LEU A 467 -12.96 10.03 -20.55
N ALA A 468 -13.28 11.06 -19.77
CA ALA A 468 -13.06 12.45 -20.15
C ALA A 468 -11.58 12.80 -20.30
N VAL A 469 -10.72 12.25 -19.44
CA VAL A 469 -9.26 12.40 -19.55
C VAL A 469 -8.73 11.67 -20.80
N LEU A 470 -9.20 10.44 -21.04
CA LEU A 470 -8.81 9.67 -22.22
C LEU A 470 -9.27 10.33 -23.53
N LEU A 471 -10.53 10.77 -23.59
CA LEU A 471 -11.08 11.50 -24.74
C LEU A 471 -10.29 12.78 -24.99
N ARG A 472 -9.92 13.53 -23.95
CA ARG A 472 -9.07 14.72 -24.10
C ARG A 472 -7.68 14.38 -24.65
N GLN A 473 -7.09 13.26 -24.28
CA GLN A 473 -5.79 12.81 -24.81
C GLN A 473 -5.88 12.39 -26.28
N VAL A 474 -6.95 11.69 -26.66
CA VAL A 474 -7.14 11.18 -28.02
C VAL A 474 -7.58 12.29 -28.99
N LEU A 475 -8.53 13.13 -28.58
CA LEU A 475 -9.12 14.17 -29.42
C LEU A 475 -8.25 15.44 -29.50
N GLY A 476 -7.34 15.65 -28.55
CA GLY A 476 -6.47 16.84 -28.49
C GLY A 476 -7.16 18.17 -28.16
N HIS A 477 -8.50 18.22 -28.13
CA HIS A 477 -9.30 19.40 -27.80
C HIS A 477 -10.22 19.16 -26.59
N GLN A 478 -10.81 20.23 -26.06
CA GLN A 478 -11.76 20.14 -24.95
C GLN A 478 -13.08 19.51 -25.41
N LEU A 479 -13.73 18.73 -24.53
CA LEU A 479 -15.03 18.13 -24.81
C LEU A 479 -16.05 19.20 -25.22
N SER A 480 -16.78 18.96 -26.31
CA SER A 480 -17.86 19.84 -26.74
C SER A 480 -18.97 19.92 -25.68
N LEU A 481 -19.63 21.07 -25.57
CA LEU A 481 -20.70 21.29 -24.60
C LEU A 481 -21.83 20.26 -24.72
N ARG A 482 -22.16 19.82 -25.95
CA ARG A 482 -23.17 18.78 -26.18
C ARG A 482 -22.79 17.45 -25.53
N LEU A 483 -21.54 17.03 -25.71
CA LEU A 483 -21.06 15.78 -25.13
C LEU A 483 -21.00 15.87 -23.60
N GLN A 484 -20.61 17.02 -23.05
CA GLN A 484 -20.65 17.27 -21.61
C GLN A 484 -22.08 17.12 -21.06
N SER A 485 -23.08 17.70 -21.72
CA SER A 485 -24.49 17.56 -21.31
C SER A 485 -24.96 16.11 -21.32
N VAL A 486 -24.52 15.30 -22.30
CA VAL A 486 -24.80 13.86 -22.33
C VAL A 486 -24.18 13.15 -21.11
N PHE A 487 -22.92 13.45 -20.77
CA PHE A 487 -22.28 12.92 -19.57
C PHE A 487 -23.04 13.29 -18.30
N TYR A 488 -23.57 14.52 -18.19
CA TYR A 488 -24.38 14.93 -17.05
C TYR A 488 -25.72 14.18 -16.96
N ILE A 489 -26.46 14.11 -18.06
CA ILE A 489 -27.74 13.39 -18.11
C ILE A 489 -27.50 11.92 -17.74
N LEU A 490 -26.50 11.30 -18.35
CA LEU A 490 -26.16 9.90 -18.11
C LEU A 490 -25.68 9.66 -16.67
N GLY A 491 -24.92 10.60 -16.11
CA GLY A 491 -24.32 10.50 -14.76
C GLY A 491 -25.34 10.58 -13.63
N PHE A 492 -26.47 11.27 -13.84
CA PHE A 492 -27.57 11.31 -12.86
C PHE A 492 -28.67 10.29 -13.17
N ALA A 493 -28.93 10.01 -14.45
CA ALA A 493 -29.99 9.07 -14.84
C ALA A 493 -29.60 7.62 -14.58
N LEU A 494 -28.38 7.19 -14.94
CA LEU A 494 -27.96 5.78 -14.77
C LEU A 494 -28.03 5.29 -13.31
N PRO A 495 -27.47 6.00 -12.30
CA PRO A 495 -27.56 5.57 -10.90
C PRO A 495 -29.02 5.37 -10.46
N SER A 496 -29.89 6.30 -10.85
CA SER A 496 -31.30 6.31 -10.50
C SER A 496 -32.05 5.14 -11.15
N VAL A 497 -31.82 4.90 -12.44
CA VAL A 497 -32.44 3.79 -13.19
C VAL A 497 -31.96 2.44 -12.68
N ILE A 498 -30.66 2.28 -12.42
CA ILE A 498 -30.10 1.03 -11.88
C ILE A 498 -30.71 0.74 -10.49
N THR A 499 -30.80 1.76 -9.63
CA THR A 499 -31.40 1.61 -8.30
C THR A 499 -32.89 1.25 -8.39
N ALA A 500 -33.65 1.94 -9.25
CA ALA A 500 -35.07 1.66 -9.46
C ALA A 500 -35.29 0.25 -10.02
N ALA A 501 -34.50 -0.17 -11.01
CA ALA A 501 -34.56 -1.52 -11.56
C ALA A 501 -34.29 -2.58 -10.47
N LEU A 502 -33.28 -2.36 -9.65
CA LEU A 502 -32.93 -3.27 -8.56
C LEU A 502 -34.07 -3.39 -7.53
N LEU A 503 -34.66 -2.27 -7.12
CA LEU A 503 -35.84 -2.26 -6.23
C LEU A 503 -37.07 -2.97 -6.83
N LEU A 504 -37.27 -2.87 -8.13
CA LEU A 504 -38.39 -3.53 -8.83
C LEU A 504 -38.15 -5.03 -9.02
N THR A 505 -36.90 -5.46 -9.27
CA THR A 505 -36.53 -6.88 -9.48
C THR A 505 -36.35 -7.67 -8.20
N ALA A 506 -36.20 -6.98 -7.07
CA ALA A 506 -35.93 -7.53 -5.75
C ALA A 506 -37.06 -8.38 -5.12
N HIS A 507 -38.20 -8.55 -5.79
CA HIS A 507 -39.33 -9.29 -5.25
C HIS A 507 -38.96 -10.77 -5.06
N ASN A 508 -39.03 -11.25 -3.81
CA ASN A 508 -38.92 -12.66 -3.38
C ASN A 508 -37.50 -13.25 -3.21
N THR A 509 -36.60 -12.60 -2.46
CA THR A 509 -35.47 -13.32 -1.84
C THR A 509 -35.69 -13.42 -0.34
N SER A 510 -35.91 -14.64 0.16
CA SER A 510 -36.22 -14.98 1.55
C SER A 510 -35.01 -15.00 2.48
N VAL A 511 -33.88 -14.45 2.04
CA VAL A 511 -32.64 -14.31 2.81
C VAL A 511 -32.18 -12.88 2.64
N LEU A 512 -32.72 -11.99 3.47
CA LEU A 512 -32.39 -10.57 3.53
C LEU A 512 -31.21 -10.41 4.49
N ASP A 513 -30.05 -10.02 3.96
CA ASP A 513 -28.88 -9.66 4.77
C ASP A 513 -29.06 -8.25 5.37
N ILE A 514 -28.55 -8.06 6.59
CA ILE A 514 -28.67 -6.80 7.36
C ILE A 514 -27.84 -5.67 6.70
N ASN A 515 -26.83 -6.01 5.90
CA ASN A 515 -25.95 -5.06 5.25
C ASN A 515 -26.57 -4.46 3.96
N PRO A 516 -26.67 -3.12 3.82
CA PRO A 516 -27.19 -2.49 2.60
C PRO A 516 -26.37 -2.76 1.34
N ALA A 517 -25.11 -3.17 1.46
CA ALA A 517 -24.28 -3.54 0.32
C ALA A 517 -24.60 -4.94 -0.26
N PHE A 518 -25.30 -5.78 0.50
CA PHE A 518 -25.64 -7.17 0.15
C PHE A 518 -27.13 -7.48 0.31
N HIS A 519 -27.96 -6.45 0.48
CA HIS A 519 -29.37 -6.54 0.81
C HIS A 519 -30.18 -7.42 -0.15
N TYR A 520 -29.74 -7.57 -1.41
CA TYR A 520 -30.37 -8.45 -2.41
C TYR A 520 -29.48 -9.60 -2.90
N GLY A 521 -28.46 -9.98 -2.13
CA GLY A 521 -27.57 -11.11 -2.40
C GLY A 521 -26.82 -11.02 -3.74
N ARG A 522 -26.65 -12.14 -4.44
CA ARG A 522 -25.90 -12.24 -5.71
C ARG A 522 -26.40 -11.31 -6.83
N THR A 523 -27.65 -10.84 -6.75
CA THR A 523 -28.22 -9.90 -7.71
C THR A 523 -27.67 -8.47 -7.58
N GLN A 524 -27.07 -8.11 -6.44
CA GLN A 524 -26.36 -6.83 -6.23
C GLN A 524 -24.88 -6.94 -6.64
N VAL A 525 -24.30 -8.14 -6.56
CA VAL A 525 -22.93 -8.46 -7.00
C VAL A 525 -22.81 -8.45 -8.53
N SER A 526 -23.86 -8.90 -9.25
CA SER A 526 -23.86 -8.99 -10.71
C SER A 526 -23.80 -7.63 -11.44
N PRO A 527 -24.61 -6.61 -11.12
CA PRO A 527 -24.49 -5.28 -11.72
C PRO A 527 -23.19 -4.59 -11.33
N GLY A 528 -22.77 -4.70 -10.06
CA GLY A 528 -21.50 -4.14 -9.59
C GLY A 528 -20.30 -4.70 -10.37
N SER A 529 -20.26 -6.02 -10.57
CA SER A 529 -19.19 -6.70 -11.31
C SER A 529 -19.33 -6.50 -12.83
N CYS A 530 -20.53 -6.61 -13.40
CA CYS A 530 -20.76 -6.47 -14.84
C CYS A 530 -20.52 -5.04 -15.35
N PHE A 531 -20.87 -3.99 -14.60
CA PHE A 531 -20.61 -2.60 -15.03
C PHE A 531 -19.10 -2.30 -15.04
N LEU A 532 -18.39 -2.84 -14.06
CA LEU A 532 -16.94 -2.82 -13.95
C LEU A 532 -16.25 -3.57 -15.11
N PHE A 533 -16.72 -4.79 -15.42
CA PHE A 533 -16.20 -5.61 -16.51
C PHE A 533 -16.55 -5.04 -17.90
N THR A 534 -17.72 -4.42 -18.08
CA THR A 534 -18.11 -3.84 -19.38
C THR A 534 -17.41 -2.51 -19.67
N LEU A 535 -17.15 -1.66 -18.67
CA LEU A 535 -16.29 -0.47 -18.85
C LEU A 535 -14.81 -0.86 -19.05
N GLY A 536 -14.32 -1.88 -18.35
CA GLY A 536 -13.03 -2.50 -18.63
C GLY A 536 -12.97 -3.09 -20.05
N GLY A 537 -14.03 -3.75 -20.51
CA GLY A 537 -14.13 -4.35 -21.85
C GLY A 537 -14.25 -3.34 -22.98
N LEU A 538 -15.00 -2.24 -22.79
CA LEU A 538 -15.15 -1.17 -23.77
C LEU A 538 -13.86 -0.35 -23.95
N THR A 539 -13.08 -0.18 -22.87
CA THR A 539 -11.74 0.43 -22.96
C THR A 539 -10.75 -0.49 -23.69
N VAL A 540 -10.84 -1.81 -23.50
CA VAL A 540 -10.01 -2.81 -24.21
C VAL A 540 -10.37 -2.92 -25.70
N SER A 541 -11.67 -2.86 -26.05
CA SER A 541 -12.11 -2.98 -27.45
C SER A 541 -11.74 -1.73 -28.27
N GLY A 542 -11.76 -0.54 -27.66
CA GLY A 542 -11.23 0.69 -28.26
C GLY A 542 -9.71 0.72 -28.42
N ALA A 543 -8.97 -0.01 -27.57
CA ALA A 543 -7.51 -0.09 -27.60
C ALA A 543 -6.95 -1.00 -28.71
N LYS A 544 -7.74 -1.93 -29.27
CA LYS A 544 -7.33 -2.74 -30.42
C LYS A 544 -7.17 -1.93 -31.71
N SER A 545 -7.77 -0.74 -31.77
CA SER A 545 -7.79 0.13 -32.97
C SER A 545 -6.60 1.11 -33.05
N ASN A 546 -5.93 1.43 -31.94
CA ASN A 546 -4.79 2.36 -31.94
C ASN A 546 -3.71 1.96 -30.94
N GLY A 547 -2.48 1.84 -31.46
CA GLY A 547 -1.29 1.21 -30.88
C GLY A 547 -1.00 1.37 -29.38
N SER A 548 -0.48 0.27 -28.81
CA SER A 548 0.42 0.04 -27.66
C SER A 548 0.40 0.89 -26.37
N GLY A 549 -0.06 2.15 -26.37
CA GLY A 549 -0.16 3.01 -25.19
C GLY A 549 -1.49 2.86 -24.43
N LEU A 550 -2.57 2.45 -25.09
CA LEU A 550 -3.92 2.35 -24.50
C LEU A 550 -4.14 1.09 -23.64
N CYS A 551 -3.41 -0.01 -23.89
CA CYS A 551 -3.51 -1.24 -23.09
C CYS A 551 -3.12 -1.04 -21.62
N TYR A 552 -2.18 -0.14 -21.33
CA TYR A 552 -1.70 0.12 -19.96
C TYR A 552 -2.71 0.90 -19.12
N LEU A 553 -3.52 1.77 -19.73
CA LEU A 553 -4.53 2.55 -19.03
C LEU A 553 -5.78 1.70 -18.70
N SER A 554 -6.15 0.75 -19.58
CA SER A 554 -7.23 -0.20 -19.31
C SER A 554 -6.98 -1.10 -18.10
N PHE A 555 -5.73 -1.52 -17.88
CA PHE A 555 -5.36 -2.35 -16.73
C PHE A 555 -5.49 -1.56 -15.41
N ILE A 556 -5.03 -0.31 -15.40
CA ILE A 556 -5.11 0.58 -14.23
C ILE A 556 -6.57 0.93 -13.88
N ILE A 557 -7.43 1.15 -14.88
CA ILE A 557 -8.86 1.43 -14.64
C ILE A 557 -9.60 0.20 -14.10
N ARG A 558 -9.27 -0.99 -14.62
CA ARG A 558 -9.84 -2.25 -14.11
C ARG A 558 -9.49 -2.45 -12.64
N ASP A 559 -8.24 -2.24 -12.26
CA ASP A 559 -7.80 -2.48 -10.88
C ASP A 559 -8.24 -1.34 -9.93
N PHE A 560 -8.34 -0.09 -10.39
CA PHE A 560 -8.79 1.04 -9.56
C PHE A 560 -10.30 1.05 -9.31
N CYS A 561 -11.12 0.56 -10.25
CA CYS A 561 -12.56 0.42 -10.04
C CYS A 561 -12.91 -0.77 -9.13
N ILE A 562 -12.06 -1.80 -9.02
CA ILE A 562 -12.30 -2.95 -8.13
C ILE A 562 -12.21 -2.54 -6.65
N LEU A 563 -11.55 -1.41 -6.35
CA LEU A 563 -11.34 -0.90 -4.98
C LEU A 563 -12.41 0.06 -4.44
N LEU A 564 -13.45 0.39 -5.22
CA LEU A 564 -14.58 1.24 -4.82
C LEU A 564 -15.89 0.51 -5.04
#